data_AF-A0A7K4AA78-F1
#
_entry.id   AF-A0A7K4AA78-F1
#
_cell.length_a   1.000
_cell.length_b   1.000
_cell.length_c   1.000
_cell.angle_alpha   90.00
_cell.angle_beta   90.00
_cell.angle_gamma   90.00
#
_symmetry.space_group_name_H-M   'P 1'
#
loop_
_entity.id
_entity.type
_entity.pdbx_description
1 polymer ?
#
loop_
_entity_poly.entity_id
_entity_poly.type
_entity_poly.pdbx_seq_one_letter_code
_entity_poly.pdbx_strand_id
1 'polypeptide(L)' 'MKSDESLTTKLKEKSISNGADLFGVAPVTGFLNSEYTGGMPQEVMDSSHSVIVIGVALLQG' A
#
# COMPACT_ATOMS: atom_id res chain seq x y z
N MET A 1 -28.72 -8.22 -3.93
CA MET A 1 -27.96 -6.97 -4.18
C MET A 1 -26.50 -7.31 -3.90
N LYS A 2 -25.65 -7.44 -4.94
CA LYS A 2 -24.21 -7.67 -4.70
C LYS A 2 -23.68 -6.38 -4.06
N SER A 3 -23.16 -6.46 -2.85
CA SER A 3 -22.57 -5.32 -2.16
C SER A 3 -21.51 -4.70 -3.05
N ASP A 4 -21.55 -3.38 -3.25
CA ASP A 4 -20.47 -2.64 -3.90
C ASP A 4 -19.20 -2.85 -3.09
N GLU A 5 -18.36 -3.75 -3.58
CA GLU A 5 -17.12 -4.08 -2.93
C GLU A 5 -16.18 -2.88 -3.02
N SER A 6 -15.70 -2.44 -1.85
CA SER A 6 -14.79 -1.30 -1.72
C SER A 6 -13.60 -1.46 -2.65
N LEU A 7 -13.16 -0.35 -3.27
CA LEU A 7 -11.98 -0.32 -4.12
C LEU A 7 -10.75 -0.91 -3.41
N THR A 8 -10.63 -0.68 -2.10
CA THR A 8 -9.57 -1.27 -1.27
C THR A 8 -9.62 -2.79 -1.28
N THR A 9 -10.81 -3.40 -1.20
CA THR A 9 -10.98 -4.85 -1.25
C THR A 9 -10.57 -5.40 -2.62
N LYS A 10 -11.03 -4.76 -3.71
CA LYS A 10 -10.63 -5.16 -5.08
C LYS A 10 -9.13 -5.08 -5.30
N LEU A 11 -8.48 -4.03 -4.78
CA LEU A 11 -7.03 -3.86 -4.85
C LEU A 11 -6.29 -4.91 -4.02
N LYS A 12 -6.80 -5.23 -2.83
CA LYS A 12 -6.24 -6.29 -1.99
C LYS A 12 -6.31 -7.63 -2.71
N GLU A 13 -7.49 -8.04 -3.16
CA GLU A 13 -7.68 -9.32 -3.87
C GLU A 13 -6.80 -9.40 -5.11
N LYS A 14 -6.74 -8.32 -5.90
CA LYS A 14 -5.90 -8.26 -7.09
C LYS A 14 -4.41 -8.41 -6.73
N SER A 15 -3.96 -7.77 -5.66
CA SER A 15 -2.56 -7.85 -5.21
C SER A 15 -2.20 -9.27 -4.78
N ILE A 16 -3.04 -9.91 -3.95
CA ILE A 16 -2.84 -11.30 -3.53
C ILE A 16 -2.86 -12.26 -4.73
N SER A 17 -3.79 -12.08 -5.68
CA SER A 17 -3.85 -12.89 -6.90
C SER A 17 -2.60 -12.76 -7.78
N ASN A 18 -1.87 -11.65 -7.67
CA ASN A 18 -0.62 -11.38 -8.39
C ASN A 18 0.63 -11.82 -7.60
N GLY A 19 0.48 -12.53 -6.48
CA GLY A 19 1.61 -13.05 -5.71
C GLY A 19 2.12 -12.14 -4.58
N ALA A 20 1.32 -11.16 -4.16
CA ALA A 20 1.59 -10.49 -2.89
C ALA A 20 1.27 -11.42 -1.72
N ASP A 21 2.17 -11.49 -0.73
CA ASP A 21 1.91 -12.17 0.54
C ASP A 21 1.22 -11.22 1.53
N LEU A 22 1.53 -9.93 1.46
CA LEU A 22 0.98 -8.88 2.32
C LEU A 22 0.46 -7.70 1.49
N PHE A 23 -0.63 -7.10 1.97
CA PHE A 23 -1.23 -5.89 1.42
C PHE A 23 -1.60 -4.94 2.56
N GLY A 24 -1.19 -3.67 2.44
CA GLY A 24 -1.54 -2.61 3.37
C GLY A 24 -1.85 -1.30 2.65
N VAL A 25 -2.63 -0.44 3.32
CA VAL A 25 -2.86 0.94 2.88
C VAL A 25 -2.51 1.85 4.05
N ALA A 26 -1.68 2.85 3.80
CA ALA A 26 -1.27 3.86 4.77
C ALA A 26 -1.57 5.26 4.25
N PRO A 27 -1.98 6.22 5.11
CA PRO A 27 -2.06 7.61 4.71
C PRO A 27 -0.66 8.19 4.48
N VAL A 28 -0.52 9.13 3.56
CA VAL A 28 0.77 9.79 3.28
C VAL A 28 1.31 10.57 4.49
N THR A 29 0.44 10.95 5.43
CA THR A 29 0.83 11.60 6.69
C THR A 29 1.70 10.73 7.57
N GLY A 30 1.62 9.40 7.45
CA GLY A 30 2.50 8.48 8.18
C GLY A 30 3.98 8.61 7.82
N PHE A 31 4.28 9.19 6.65
CA PHE A 31 5.63 9.41 6.16
C PHE A 31 6.22 10.74 6.63
N LEU A 32 5.41 11.64 7.21
CA LEU A 32 5.87 12.92 7.76
C LEU A 32 6.54 12.79 9.14
N ASN A 33 6.67 11.57 9.67
CA ASN A 33 7.35 11.32 10.93
C ASN A 33 8.83 11.69 10.82
N SER A 34 9.35 12.49 11.76
CA SER A 34 10.75 12.92 11.80
C SER A 34 11.76 11.77 11.94
N GLU A 35 11.33 10.61 12.43
CA GLU A 35 12.17 9.41 12.54
C GLU A 35 12.21 8.60 11.22
N TYR A 36 11.32 8.88 10.28
CA TYR A 36 11.30 8.21 8.98
C TYR A 36 12.39 8.78 8.07
N THR A 37 13.31 7.92 7.64
CA THR A 37 14.47 8.32 6.82
C THR A 37 14.35 7.91 5.35
N GLY A 38 13.16 7.45 4.92
CA GLY A 38 12.92 7.03 3.54
C GLY A 38 12.40 8.15 2.64
N GLY A 39 12.07 7.81 1.39
CA GLY A 39 11.49 8.75 0.45
C GLY A 39 10.06 9.16 0.83
N MET A 40 9.73 10.43 0.62
CA MET A 40 8.40 10.98 0.90
C MET A 40 7.48 10.77 -0.30
N PRO A 41 6.32 10.12 -0.15
CA PRO A 41 5.35 9.98 -1.25
C PRO A 41 4.96 11.32 -1.87
N GLN A 42 4.88 12.38 -1.06
CA GLN A 42 4.54 13.73 -1.49
C GLN A 42 5.59 14.35 -2.42
N GLU A 43 6.86 13.98 -2.30
CA GLU A 43 7.93 14.46 -3.19
C GLU A 43 7.91 13.77 -4.55
N VAL A 44 7.31 12.57 -4.63
CA VAL A 44 7.13 11.83 -5.88
C VAL A 44 5.83 12.21 -6.58
N MET A 45 4.77 12.44 -5.80
CA MET A 45 3.44 12.80 -6.30
C MET A 45 2.73 13.73 -5.30
N ASP A 46 2.70 15.02 -5.64
CA ASP A 46 2.13 16.08 -4.78
C ASP A 46 0.68 15.82 -4.36
N SER A 47 -0.13 15.20 -5.24
CA SER A 47 -1.54 14.90 -4.98
C SER A 47 -1.78 13.52 -4.35
N SER A 48 -0.73 12.87 -3.83
CA SER A 48 -0.86 11.58 -3.15
C SER A 48 -1.60 11.72 -1.81
N HIS A 49 -2.53 10.80 -1.55
CA HIS A 49 -3.32 10.77 -0.30
C HIS A 49 -3.05 9.49 0.50
N SER A 50 -2.77 8.39 -0.21
CA SER A 50 -2.51 7.09 0.38
C SER A 50 -1.39 6.39 -0.38
N VAL A 51 -0.67 5.53 0.34
CA VAL A 51 0.32 4.60 -0.19
C VAL A 51 -0.21 3.18 -0.04
N ILE A 52 -0.14 2.40 -1.12
CA ILE A 52 -0.39 0.96 -1.08
C ILE A 52 0.96 0.28 -0.86
N VAL A 53 1.04 -0.55 0.18
CA VAL A 53 2.25 -1.31 0.53
C VAL A 53 2.02 -2.77 0.18
N ILE A 54 2.94 -3.33 -0.62
CA ILE A 54 2.93 -4.72 -1.05
C ILE A 54 4.14 -5.43 -0.47
N GLY A 55 3.92 -6.52 0.27
CA GLY A 55 4.99 -7.37 0.77
C GLY A 55 5.04 -8.68 0.00
N VAL A 56 6.25 -9.08 -0.40
CA VAL A 56 6.54 -10.38 -1.02
C VAL A 56 7.61 -11.07 -0.18
N ALA A 57 7.30 -12.26 0.31
CA ALA A 57 8.22 -13.07 1.09
C ALA A 57 9.30 -13.63 0.17
N LEU A 58 10.56 -13.41 0.53
CA LEU A 58 11.69 -14.06 -0.10
C LEU A 58 12.05 -15.28 0.75
N LEU A 59 12.14 -16.45 0.13
CA LEU A 59 12.72 -17.62 0.78
C LEU A 59 14.20 -17.32 1.04
N GLN A 60 14.58 -17.25 2.31
CA GLN A 60 15.99 -17.33 2.69
C GLN A 60 16.33 -18.81 2.89
N GLY A 61 17.28 -19.29 2.07
CA GLY A 61 17.89 -20.61 2.20
C GLY A 61 19.13 -20.57 3.07
#